data_AF-A0A0F5VP21-F1
#
_entry.id   AF-A0A0F5VP21-F1
#
_cell.length_a   1.000
_cell.length_b   1.000
_cell.length_c   1.000
_cell.angle_alpha   90.00
_cell.angle_beta   90.00
_cell.angle_gamma   90.00
#
_symmetry.space_group_name_H-M   'P 1'
#
loop_
_entity.id
_entity.type
_entity.pdbx_description
1 polymer ?
#
loop_
_entity_poly.entity_id
_entity_poly.type
_entity_poly.pdbx_seq_one_letter_code
_entity_poly.pdbx_strand_id
1 'polypeptide(L)'
;MDIGRTPDERFDDLRMHDVDEGQPDGLVPELMGFGRSDKPVDRAAYTYESHVACTGEWLDQLGLADITLFADPPASMLSRAWAGLSAFEKPFLTTFAAHEDITRAFEQVVQEHIPGARDRSRPTVPDAGHFLQQQQPDLLVEAILSLA
;
A
#
# COMPACT_ATOMS: atom_id res chain seq x y z
N MET A 1 16.58 19.42 -14.77
CA MET A 1 16.93 18.20 -14.02
C MET A 1 17.87 18.68 -12.94
N ASP A 2 17.32 19.04 -11.78
CA ASP A 2 18.09 19.59 -10.67
C ASP A 2 18.52 18.43 -9.77
N ILE A 3 19.81 18.36 -9.45
CA ILE A 3 20.53 17.14 -9.01
C ILE A 3 21.28 17.34 -7.69
N GLY A 4 20.90 18.32 -6.88
CA GLY A 4 21.50 18.53 -5.58
C GLY A 4 20.42 18.83 -4.56
N ARG A 5 20.07 17.83 -3.75
CA ARG A 5 19.31 18.06 -2.53
C ARG A 5 19.99 17.42 -1.31
N THR A 6 19.89 18.11 -0.18
CA THR A 6 20.46 17.79 1.12
C THR A 6 19.46 17.01 2.00
N PRO A 7 19.92 16.30 3.04
CA PRO A 7 19.08 15.39 3.84
C PRO A 7 17.88 16.02 4.56
N ASP A 8 17.88 17.34 4.72
CA ASP A 8 16.87 18.10 5.47
C ASP A 8 15.79 18.74 4.57
N GLU A 9 15.85 18.54 3.25
CA GLU A 9 14.84 19.07 2.33
C GLU A 9 13.56 18.22 2.34
N ARG A 10 12.42 18.90 2.50
CA ARG A 10 11.07 18.29 2.49
C ARG A 10 10.76 17.60 1.17
N PHE A 11 10.02 16.50 1.25
CA PHE A 11 9.60 15.70 0.10
C PHE A 11 8.16 16.02 -0.27
N ASP A 12 7.96 17.03 -1.10
CA ASP A 12 6.62 17.54 -1.39
C ASP A 12 5.94 16.87 -2.62
N ASP A 13 6.67 16.17 -3.49
CA ASP A 13 6.16 15.77 -4.82
C ASP A 13 6.12 14.23 -5.04
N LEU A 14 5.18 13.52 -4.39
CA LEU A 14 4.71 12.25 -4.94
C LEU A 14 3.91 12.53 -6.21
N ARG A 15 4.34 11.96 -7.34
CA ARG A 15 3.59 12.06 -8.59
C ARG A 15 2.53 10.96 -8.67
N MET A 16 1.40 11.35 -9.23
CA MET A 16 0.30 10.44 -9.52
C MET A 16 0.45 9.88 -10.92
N HIS A 17 0.20 8.58 -11.04
CA HIS A 17 -0.25 8.06 -12.32
C HIS A 17 -1.77 8.23 -12.38
N ASP A 18 -2.24 9.02 -13.34
CA ASP A 18 -3.67 9.16 -13.58
C ASP A 18 -4.18 7.88 -14.23
N VAL A 19 -5.31 7.35 -13.76
CA VAL A 19 -5.90 6.10 -14.27
C VAL A 19 -7.01 6.40 -15.29
N ASP A 20 -7.50 7.65 -15.37
CA ASP A 20 -8.34 8.17 -16.44
C ASP A 20 -8.45 9.72 -16.34
N GLU A 21 -8.70 10.46 -17.44
CA GLU A 21 -8.74 11.95 -17.46
C GLU A 21 -9.97 12.59 -16.74
N GLY A 22 -10.53 11.93 -15.72
CA GLY A 22 -11.66 12.38 -14.88
C GLY A 22 -11.29 12.43 -13.40
N GLN A 23 -12.27 12.66 -12.51
CA GLN A 23 -12.02 12.52 -11.07
C GLN A 23 -11.68 11.04 -10.79
N PRO A 24 -10.46 10.72 -10.31
CA PRO A 24 -10.00 9.34 -10.34
C PRO A 24 -10.72 8.51 -9.27
N ASP A 25 -11.35 7.42 -9.70
CA ASP A 25 -11.92 6.38 -8.81
C ASP A 25 -10.84 5.61 -8.03
N GLY A 26 -9.56 5.84 -8.35
CA GLY A 26 -8.41 5.29 -7.65
C GLY A 26 -7.17 6.17 -7.80
N LEU A 27 -6.49 6.42 -6.69
CA LEU A 27 -5.26 7.19 -6.64
C LEU A 27 -4.08 6.24 -6.43
N VAL A 28 -3.16 6.20 -7.41
CA VAL A 28 -1.94 5.36 -7.34
C VAL A 28 -0.69 6.26 -7.32
N PRO A 29 -0.13 6.56 -6.12
CA PRO A 29 1.08 7.36 -6.03
C PRO A 29 2.30 6.55 -6.45
N GLU A 30 3.21 7.18 -7.19
CA GLU A 30 4.54 6.64 -7.41
C GLU A 30 5.42 7.00 -6.21
N LEU A 31 5.84 6.02 -5.41
CA LEU A 31 6.67 6.27 -4.22
C LEU A 31 8.01 6.94 -4.57
N MET A 32 8.60 7.65 -3.60
CA MET A 32 9.97 8.18 -3.68
C MET A 32 10.94 7.12 -4.27
N GLY A 33 11.71 7.48 -5.29
CA GLY A 33 12.61 6.56 -5.98
C GLY A 33 12.02 5.80 -7.17
N PHE A 34 10.70 5.83 -7.36
CA PHE A 34 10.00 5.08 -8.41
C PHE A 34 9.40 6.00 -9.48
N GLY A 35 9.01 5.40 -10.62
CA GLY A 35 8.23 6.06 -11.68
C GLY A 35 8.77 7.41 -12.15
N ARG A 36 7.93 8.43 -12.12
CA ARG A 36 8.19 9.84 -12.39
C ARG A 36 8.43 10.64 -11.10
N SER A 37 8.15 10.12 -9.91
CA SER A 37 8.52 10.77 -8.64
C SER A 37 10.02 11.02 -8.50
N ASP A 38 10.36 11.97 -7.64
CA ASP A 38 11.74 12.34 -7.37
C ASP A 38 12.56 11.15 -6.86
N LYS A 39 13.85 11.12 -7.25
CA LYS A 39 14.78 10.03 -6.95
C LYS A 39 16.02 10.60 -6.27
N PRO A 40 16.01 10.70 -4.93
CA PRO A 40 17.20 11.11 -4.19
C PRO A 40 18.43 10.34 -4.63
N VAL A 41 19.52 11.07 -4.86
CA VAL A 41 20.82 10.48 -5.18
C VAL A 41 21.48 9.88 -3.95
N ASP A 42 21.20 10.46 -2.77
CA ASP A 42 21.68 9.93 -1.51
C ASP A 42 20.86 8.72 -1.09
N ARG A 43 21.55 7.58 -0.93
CA ARG A 43 20.94 6.33 -0.48
C ARG A 43 20.42 6.42 0.94
N ALA A 44 20.98 7.32 1.77
CA ALA A 44 20.54 7.52 3.14
C ALA A 44 19.13 8.13 3.22
N ALA A 45 18.63 8.74 2.14
CA ALA A 45 17.28 9.28 2.10
C ALA A 45 16.18 8.19 2.09
N TYR A 46 16.49 6.97 1.63
CA TYR A 46 15.52 5.87 1.49
C TYR A 46 15.37 5.08 2.80
N THR A 47 14.78 5.72 3.81
CA THR A 47 14.40 5.07 5.07
C THR A 47 12.91 4.76 5.10
N TYR A 48 12.49 3.83 5.96
CA TYR A 48 11.06 3.56 6.17
C TYR A 48 10.33 4.83 6.62
N GLU A 49 10.96 5.58 7.52
CA GLU A 49 10.47 6.82 8.08
C GLU A 49 10.29 7.89 7.00
N SER A 50 11.25 8.03 6.08
CA SER A 50 11.15 8.95 4.94
C SER A 50 10.00 8.61 4.01
N HIS A 51 9.81 7.32 3.70
CA HIS A 51 8.70 6.87 2.86
C HIS A 51 7.34 7.13 3.54
N VAL A 52 7.22 6.83 4.83
CA VAL A 52 5.99 7.11 5.60
C VAL A 52 5.70 8.60 5.66
N ALA A 53 6.71 9.43 5.91
CA ALA A 53 6.56 10.89 5.95
C ALA A 53 6.07 11.43 4.60
N CYS A 54 6.72 11.04 3.50
CA CYS A 54 6.37 11.50 2.17
C CYS A 54 4.95 11.07 1.75
N THR A 55 4.55 9.82 2.03
CA THR A 55 3.18 9.36 1.77
C THR A 55 2.15 10.06 2.67
N GLY A 56 2.47 10.30 3.94
CA GLY A 56 1.61 11.04 4.86
C GLY A 56 1.38 12.48 4.43
N GLU A 57 2.45 13.21 4.09
CA GLU A 57 2.37 14.58 3.58
C GLU A 57 1.55 14.64 2.28
N TRP A 58 1.71 13.66 1.39
CA TRP A 58 0.90 13.57 0.17
C TRP A 58 -0.60 13.34 0.45
N LEU A 59 -0.95 12.45 1.38
CA LEU A 59 -2.35 12.25 1.81
C LEU A 59 -2.95 13.52 2.42
N ASP A 60 -2.17 14.22 3.25
CA ASP A 60 -2.58 15.48 3.88
C ASP A 60 -2.82 16.58 2.85
N GLN A 61 -1.95 16.71 1.84
CA GLN A 61 -2.10 17.68 0.75
C GLN A 61 -3.37 17.45 -0.07
N LEU A 62 -3.77 16.20 -0.27
CA LEU A 62 -5.00 15.85 -0.98
C LEU A 62 -6.26 15.98 -0.11
N GLY A 63 -6.12 16.16 1.20
CA GLY A 63 -7.24 16.27 2.13
C GLY A 63 -8.11 15.00 2.19
N LEU A 64 -7.50 13.83 1.97
CA LEU A 64 -8.21 12.55 1.94
C LEU A 64 -8.49 12.06 3.36
N ALA A 65 -9.77 11.84 3.69
CA ALA A 65 -10.19 11.39 5.02
C ALA A 65 -10.97 10.06 5.02
N ASP A 66 -11.59 9.70 3.90
CA ASP A 66 -12.42 8.50 3.75
C ASP A 66 -12.01 7.74 2.49
N ILE A 67 -10.94 6.95 2.63
CA ILE A 67 -10.33 6.20 1.53
C ILE A 67 -10.15 4.74 1.92
N THR A 68 -10.24 3.88 0.92
CA THR A 68 -9.79 2.49 1.03
C THR A 68 -8.33 2.41 0.59
N LEU A 69 -7.45 1.98 1.50
CA LEU A 69 -6.05 1.78 1.20
C LEU A 69 -5.81 0.33 0.75
N PHE A 70 -5.21 0.17 -0.43
CA PHE A 70 -4.65 -1.09 -0.91
C PHE A 70 -3.12 -1.02 -0.87
N ALA A 71 -2.47 -2.08 -0.36
CA ALA A 71 -1.01 -2.16 -0.29
C ALA A 71 -0.51 -3.61 -0.39
N ASP A 72 0.68 -3.76 -0.98
CA ASP A 72 1.44 -5.02 -1.08
C ASP A 72 2.86 -4.80 -0.51
N PRO A 73 3.00 -4.74 0.84
CA PRO A 73 4.25 -4.35 1.48
C PRO A 73 5.22 -5.53 1.63
N PRO A 74 6.55 -5.29 1.62
CA PRO A 74 7.50 -6.30 2.05
C PRO A 74 7.34 -6.61 3.55
N ALA A 75 7.73 -7.80 3.98
CA ALA A 75 7.58 -8.27 5.37
C ALA A 75 8.20 -7.32 6.42
N SER A 76 9.31 -6.65 6.10
CA SER A 76 9.95 -5.67 7.00
C SER A 76 9.10 -4.42 7.24
N MET A 77 8.36 -3.98 6.21
CA MET A 77 7.45 -2.86 6.31
C MET A 77 6.19 -3.24 7.09
N LEU A 78 5.65 -4.45 6.84
CA LEU A 78 4.55 -5.01 7.60
C LEU A 78 4.89 -5.12 9.09
N SER A 79 6.09 -5.60 9.41
CA SER A 79 6.59 -5.70 10.78
C SER A 79 6.62 -4.35 11.49
N ARG A 80 7.06 -3.27 10.81
CA ARG A 80 7.07 -1.92 11.36
C ARG A 80 5.67 -1.32 11.53
N ALA A 81 4.74 -1.66 10.63
CA ALA A 81 3.35 -1.22 10.71
C ALA A 81 2.51 -2.00 11.75
N TRP A 82 3.03 -3.12 12.26
CA TRP A 82 2.27 -4.09 13.07
C TRP A 82 1.58 -3.47 14.30
N ALA A 83 2.22 -2.51 14.97
CA ALA A 83 1.64 -1.84 16.13
C ALA A 83 0.35 -1.08 15.76
N GLY A 84 0.33 -0.39 14.62
CA GLY A 84 -0.86 0.31 14.14
C GLY A 84 -1.93 -0.67 13.64
N LEU A 85 -1.52 -1.69 12.88
CA LEU A 85 -2.42 -2.73 12.38
C LEU A 85 -3.11 -3.52 13.50
N SER A 86 -2.40 -3.85 14.58
CA SER A 86 -2.96 -4.57 15.73
C SER A 86 -4.00 -3.75 16.50
N ALA A 87 -4.05 -2.44 16.29
CA ALA A 87 -5.04 -1.53 16.85
C ALA A 87 -6.09 -1.09 15.82
N PHE A 88 -6.05 -1.61 14.59
CA PHE A 88 -6.92 -1.18 13.50
C PHE A 88 -8.28 -1.88 13.56
N GLU A 89 -9.32 -1.11 13.87
CA GLU A 89 -10.69 -1.61 14.06
C GLU A 89 -11.60 -1.43 12.83
N LYS A 90 -11.22 -0.56 11.89
CA LYS A 90 -11.97 -0.34 10.64
C LYS A 90 -11.87 -1.56 9.73
N PRO A 91 -12.79 -1.73 8.75
CA PRO A 91 -12.76 -2.86 7.83
C PRO A 91 -11.36 -3.11 7.25
N PHE A 92 -10.86 -4.33 7.42
CA PHE A 92 -9.56 -4.76 6.91
C PHE A 92 -9.73 -6.09 6.16
N LEU A 93 -9.26 -6.14 4.92
CA LEU A 93 -9.26 -7.36 4.12
C LEU A 93 -7.83 -7.82 3.90
N THR A 94 -7.62 -9.13 3.92
CA THR A 94 -6.38 -9.75 3.43
C THR A 94 -6.76 -10.79 2.40
N THR A 95 -6.12 -10.72 1.24
CA THR A 95 -6.34 -11.62 0.11
C THR A 95 -5.01 -12.24 -0.30
N PHE A 96 -5.04 -13.51 -0.68
CA PHE A 96 -3.84 -14.26 -1.06
C PHE A 96 -4.05 -14.94 -2.39
N ALA A 97 -2.99 -15.01 -3.19
CA ALA A 97 -2.97 -15.82 -4.39
C ALA A 97 -3.06 -17.32 -4.04
N ALA A 98 -3.65 -18.13 -4.92
CA ALA A 98 -3.76 -19.58 -4.72
C ALA A 98 -2.39 -20.26 -4.56
N HIS A 99 -1.38 -19.79 -5.29
CA HIS A 99 -0.03 -20.36 -5.30
C HIS A 99 0.97 -19.60 -4.40
N GLU A 100 0.48 -18.84 -3.41
CA GLU A 100 1.33 -18.21 -2.38
C GLU A 100 1.53 -19.16 -1.20
N ASP A 101 2.63 -19.90 -1.20
CA ASP A 101 2.97 -20.86 -0.15
C ASP A 101 3.68 -20.21 1.05
N ILE A 102 4.24 -19.01 0.88
CA ILE A 102 5.08 -18.34 1.88
C ILE A 102 4.23 -17.44 2.78
N THR A 103 3.38 -16.61 2.18
CA THR A 103 2.66 -15.57 2.93
C THR A 103 1.30 -16.03 3.47
N ARG A 104 0.72 -17.12 2.95
CA ARG A 104 -0.58 -17.65 3.39
C ARG A 104 -0.66 -17.92 4.90
N ALA A 105 0.44 -18.35 5.52
CA ALA A 105 0.47 -18.59 6.96
C ALA A 105 0.20 -17.32 7.80
N PHE A 106 0.49 -16.13 7.26
CA PHE A 106 0.20 -14.86 7.94
C PHE A 106 -1.29 -14.55 8.02
N GLU A 107 -2.12 -15.20 7.22
CA GLU A 107 -3.54 -14.93 7.18
C GLU A 107 -4.23 -15.22 8.51
N GLN A 108 -3.85 -16.31 9.18
CA GLN A 108 -4.35 -16.61 10.52
C GLN A 108 -3.89 -15.56 11.54
N VAL A 109 -2.62 -15.16 11.47
CA VAL A 109 -2.03 -14.14 12.35
C VAL A 109 -2.77 -12.81 12.19
N VAL A 110 -3.08 -12.40 10.96
CA VAL A 110 -3.86 -11.18 10.70
C VAL A 110 -5.26 -11.28 11.31
N GLN A 111 -5.97 -12.39 11.11
CA GLN A 111 -7.31 -12.59 11.67
C GLN A 111 -7.33 -12.56 13.20
N GLU A 112 -6.33 -13.14 13.85
CA GLU A 112 -6.24 -13.17 15.31
C GLU A 112 -5.93 -11.79 15.90
N HIS A 113 -5.06 -11.03 15.24
CA HIS A 113 -4.45 -9.83 15.83
C HIS A 113 -4.95 -8.49 15.28
N ILE A 114 -5.59 -8.43 14.11
CA ILE A 114 -6.16 -7.20 13.54
C ILE A 114 -7.67 -7.21 13.74
N PRO A 115 -8.23 -6.38 14.66
CA PRO A 115 -9.66 -6.40 14.97
C PRO A 115 -10.57 -6.22 13.74
N GLY A 116 -10.19 -5.32 12.84
CA GLY A 116 -10.92 -5.02 11.61
C GLY A 116 -11.00 -6.16 10.58
N ALA A 117 -10.16 -7.18 10.74
CA ALA A 117 -10.08 -8.34 9.85
C ALA A 117 -10.99 -9.50 10.26
N ARG A 118 -11.41 -9.55 11.53
CA ARG A 118 -12.11 -10.70 12.13
C ARG A 118 -13.43 -11.02 11.42
N ASP A 119 -13.71 -12.31 11.33
CA ASP A 119 -14.97 -12.88 10.80
C ASP A 119 -15.29 -12.47 9.35
N ARG A 120 -14.31 -11.97 8.59
CA ARG A 120 -14.47 -11.61 7.18
C ARG A 120 -14.12 -12.76 6.25
N SER A 121 -14.82 -12.82 5.11
CA SER A 121 -14.52 -13.80 4.07
C SER A 121 -13.11 -13.55 3.51
N ARG A 122 -12.45 -14.65 3.15
CA ARG A 122 -11.05 -14.69 2.73
C ARG A 122 -10.99 -15.16 1.28
N PRO A 123 -11.21 -14.27 0.30
CA PRO A 123 -11.10 -14.65 -1.09
C PRO A 123 -9.65 -15.08 -1.35
N THR A 124 -9.47 -16.34 -1.74
CA THR A 124 -8.22 -16.78 -2.36
C THR A 124 -8.36 -16.52 -3.86
N VAL A 125 -7.39 -15.81 -4.43
CA VAL A 125 -7.39 -15.45 -5.84
C VAL A 125 -6.81 -16.63 -6.65
N PRO A 126 -7.62 -17.31 -7.48
CA PRO A 126 -7.17 -18.45 -8.29
C PRO A 126 -6.17 -17.99 -9.36
N ASP A 127 -5.39 -18.92 -9.93
CA ASP A 127 -4.54 -18.67 -11.10
C ASP A 127 -3.58 -17.47 -10.97
N ALA A 128 -3.15 -17.16 -9.74
CA ALA A 128 -2.17 -16.13 -9.42
C ALA A 128 -1.04 -16.67 -8.52
N GLY A 129 0.09 -15.97 -8.54
CA GLY A 129 1.22 -16.10 -7.62
C GLY A 129 1.49 -14.77 -6.92
N HIS A 130 2.76 -14.42 -6.70
CA HIS A 130 3.15 -13.26 -5.89
C HIS A 130 2.54 -11.93 -6.36
N PHE A 131 2.49 -11.68 -7.67
CA PHE A 131 1.97 -10.44 -8.27
C PHE A 131 0.51 -10.59 -8.70
N LEU A 132 -0.38 -10.95 -7.78
CA LEU A 132 -1.79 -11.19 -8.07
C LEU A 132 -2.50 -9.99 -8.69
N GLN A 133 -2.07 -8.77 -8.37
CA GLN A 133 -2.54 -7.52 -8.96
C GLN A 133 -2.27 -7.41 -10.46
N GLN A 134 -1.28 -8.13 -10.99
CA GLN A 134 -1.00 -8.17 -12.44
C GLN A 134 -1.70 -9.34 -13.13
N GLN A 135 -1.94 -10.43 -12.39
CA GLN A 135 -2.43 -11.69 -12.95
C GLN A 135 -3.95 -11.81 -12.88
N GLN A 136 -4.56 -11.26 -11.84
CA GLN A 136 -6.00 -11.33 -11.56
C GLN A 136 -6.51 -9.97 -11.05
N PRO A 137 -6.33 -8.88 -11.82
CA PRO A 137 -6.71 -7.53 -11.40
C PRO A 137 -8.21 -7.41 -11.12
N ASP A 138 -9.06 -8.01 -11.95
CA ASP A 138 -10.52 -7.92 -11.81
C ASP A 138 -11.00 -8.55 -10.49
N LEU A 139 -10.52 -9.75 -10.17
CA LEU A 139 -10.84 -10.43 -8.90
C LEU A 139 -10.29 -9.68 -7.69
N LEU A 140 -9.13 -9.04 -7.82
CA LEU A 140 -8.59 -8.18 -6.76
C LEU A 140 -9.47 -6.95 -6.53
N VAL A 141 -9.94 -6.30 -7.60
CA VAL A 141 -10.86 -5.16 -7.50
C VAL A 141 -12.19 -5.60 -6.89
N GLU A 142 -12.77 -6.73 -7.31
CA GLU A 142 -13.98 -7.30 -6.71
C GLU A 142 -13.80 -7.54 -5.20
N ALA A 143 -12.65 -8.09 -4.80
CA ALA A 143 -12.32 -8.29 -3.39
C ALA A 143 -12.24 -6.96 -2.63
N ILE A 144 -11.58 -5.94 -3.18
CA ILE A 144 -11.48 -4.59 -2.58
C ILE A 144 -12.88 -3.97 -2.42
N LEU A 145 -13.72 -4.04 -3.46
CA LEU A 145 -15.08 -3.49 -3.45
C LEU A 145 -16.00 -4.21 -2.45
N SER A 146 -15.72 -5.48 -2.13
CA SER A 146 -16.46 -6.22 -1.09
C SER A 146 -16.19 -5.74 0.35
N LEU A 147 -15.19 -4.86 0.54
CA LEU A 147 -14.84 -4.29 1.84
C LEU A 147 -15.80 -3.15 2.27
N ALA A 148 -16.45 -2.50 1.29
CA ALA A 148 -17.33 -1.35 1.45
C ALA A 148 -18.73 -1.71 1.97
#